data_AF-A0A4R4QTM1-F1
#
_entry.id   AF-A0A4R4QTM1-F1
#
_cell.length_a   1.000
_cell.length_b   1.000
_cell.length_c   1.000
_cell.angle_alpha   90.00
_cell.angle_beta   90.00
_cell.angle_gamma   90.00
#
_symmetry.space_group_name_H-M   'P 1'
#
loop_
_entity.id
_entity.type
_entity.pdbx_description
1 polymer ?
#
loop_
_entity_poly.entity_id
_entity_poly.type
_entity_poly.pdbx_seq_one_letter_code
_entity_poly.pdbx_strand_id
1 'polypeptide(L)'
;MPEPLHAALTKVRELLLDPNLTRAVAAGRRRGQRPSVVRAELRPVVLKAGRRLQISTSDGSRPHTRNVAPGTEAGAAIDALLAEPFGNWHVETADATLQLRVTKSGEAQLHRAAADRAGAEPSGHDRTKDYLLDPGDPIFAEIGGSAAKRRQVDAFLRALAATLPDELSGPLRVVDLGCGNAYLTFAAYRYLAQRGVDVELVGVDVREDQRRRNTELAERLGWADRVSFVAGTIADAVVEPAPDLVLALHACDTATDEALARAVRWRSRWVLAAPCCHHDIAAQLRTRPAPPPYDLLTRQGILRERFADVLTDALRAGLLRLHGYRAEVVEFVDSRHTPRNLLIRARRTDGTATGQQRAEYRDLVDQWQVRPRLARLLTEDAPAG
;
A
#
# COMPACT_ATOMS: atom_id res chain seq x y z
N MET A 1 -32.38 23.49 15.46
CA MET A 1 -32.23 24.88 15.94
C MET A 1 -31.02 24.97 16.85
N PRO A 2 -30.34 26.12 16.95
CA PRO A 2 -29.30 26.31 17.96
C PRO A 2 -29.86 26.07 19.36
N GLU A 3 -29.08 25.45 20.23
CA GLU A 3 -29.46 25.17 21.62
C GLU A 3 -28.39 25.67 22.60
N PRO A 4 -28.71 25.82 23.90
CA PRO A 4 -27.75 26.25 24.90
C PRO A 4 -26.52 25.34 24.94
N LEU A 5 -25.32 25.93 24.87
CA LEU A 5 -24.07 25.17 24.76
C LEU A 5 -23.86 24.16 25.88
N HIS A 6 -24.26 24.49 27.12
CA HIS A 6 -24.14 23.57 28.24
C HIS A 6 -24.97 22.31 28.04
N ALA A 7 -26.22 22.44 27.58
CA ALA A 7 -27.09 21.31 27.28
C ALA A 7 -26.52 20.44 26.14
N ALA A 8 -25.95 21.07 25.11
CA ALA A 8 -25.30 20.37 24.01
C ALA A 8 -24.04 19.62 24.44
N LEU A 9 -23.22 20.21 25.31
CA LEU A 9 -22.01 19.57 25.85
C LEU A 9 -22.34 18.40 26.78
N THR A 10 -23.48 18.43 27.49
CA THR A 10 -23.97 17.27 28.25
C THR A 10 -24.24 16.09 27.32
N LYS A 11 -24.89 16.31 26.16
CA LYS A 11 -25.10 15.26 25.15
C LYS A 11 -23.80 14.73 24.57
N VAL A 12 -22.82 15.61 24.34
CA VAL A 12 -21.47 15.18 23.91
C VAL A 12 -20.83 14.31 24.99
N ARG A 13 -20.89 14.72 26.26
CA ARG A 13 -20.34 13.98 27.40
C ARG A 13 -20.91 12.57 27.50
N GLU A 14 -22.22 12.43 27.34
CA GLU A 14 -22.90 11.13 27.34
C GLU A 14 -22.32 10.21 26.27
N LEU A 15 -22.18 10.69 25.04
CA LEU A 15 -21.61 9.91 23.94
C LEU A 15 -20.11 9.59 24.13
N LEU A 16 -19.34 10.48 24.77
CA LEU A 16 -17.92 10.24 25.07
C LEU A 16 -17.71 9.18 26.16
N LEU A 17 -18.70 8.98 27.02
CA LEU A 17 -18.71 7.92 28.05
C LEU A 17 -19.41 6.65 27.58
N ASP A 18 -20.01 6.66 26.39
CA ASP A 18 -20.75 5.54 25.85
C ASP A 18 -19.82 4.34 25.59
N PRO A 19 -20.20 3.12 26.03
CA PRO A 19 -19.46 1.90 25.70
C PRO A 19 -19.32 1.61 24.20
N ASN A 20 -20.17 2.20 23.36
CA ASN A 20 -20.15 2.10 21.90
C ASN A 20 -19.43 3.27 21.23
N LEU A 21 -18.77 4.17 21.98
CA LEU A 21 -17.88 5.18 21.40
C LEU A 21 -16.85 4.51 20.48
N THR A 22 -16.70 4.99 19.25
CA THR A 22 -15.65 4.53 18.32
C THR A 22 -14.53 5.55 18.23
N ARG A 23 -14.88 6.83 18.12
CA ARG A 23 -13.93 7.95 18.05
C ARG A 23 -14.59 9.27 18.45
N ALA A 24 -13.82 10.18 19.02
CA ALA A 24 -14.21 11.58 19.10
C ALA A 24 -13.05 12.53 18.83
N VAL A 25 -13.37 13.69 18.26
CA VAL A 25 -12.42 14.77 17.96
C VAL A 25 -13.00 16.10 18.42
N ALA A 26 -12.23 16.86 19.19
CA ALA A 26 -12.50 18.25 19.54
C ALA A 26 -11.45 19.16 18.90
N ALA A 27 -11.89 20.22 18.22
CA ALA A 27 -11.00 21.13 17.50
C ALA A 27 -11.62 22.52 17.25
N GLY A 28 -10.77 23.47 16.87
CA GLY A 28 -11.16 24.87 16.64
C GLY A 28 -11.40 25.61 17.96
N ARG A 29 -11.75 26.89 17.88
CA ARG A 29 -11.88 27.77 19.06
C ARG A 29 -13.20 28.52 19.06
N ARG A 30 -13.74 28.78 20.25
CA ARG A 30 -14.86 29.70 20.46
C ARG A 30 -14.42 31.16 20.22
N ARG A 31 -15.35 32.03 19.84
CA ARG A 31 -15.03 33.44 19.57
C ARG A 31 -14.46 34.12 20.83
N GLY A 32 -13.30 34.75 20.69
CA GLY A 32 -12.64 35.46 21.80
C GLY A 32 -11.96 34.56 22.85
N GLN A 33 -11.95 33.25 22.66
CA GLN A 33 -11.34 32.30 23.59
C GLN A 33 -10.29 31.45 22.87
N ARG A 34 -9.29 30.95 23.61
CA ARG A 34 -8.23 30.09 23.09
C ARG A 34 -8.12 28.85 23.97
N PRO A 35 -8.27 27.64 23.40
CA PRO A 35 -8.05 26.44 24.18
C PRO A 35 -6.55 26.26 24.44
N SER A 36 -6.23 25.58 25.55
CA SER A 36 -4.85 25.26 25.92
C SER A 36 -4.20 24.28 24.93
N VAL A 37 -5.02 23.49 24.25
CA VAL A 37 -4.65 22.53 23.20
C VAL A 37 -5.48 22.79 21.94
N VAL A 38 -4.86 22.67 20.75
CA VAL A 38 -5.54 22.98 19.48
C VAL A 38 -6.43 21.85 18.96
N ARG A 39 -6.18 20.62 19.43
CA ARG A 39 -6.93 19.42 19.04
C ARG A 39 -6.86 18.36 20.13
N ALA A 40 -7.98 17.69 20.41
CA ALA A 40 -8.05 16.51 21.26
C ALA A 40 -8.73 15.37 20.50
N GLU A 41 -8.15 14.18 20.55
CA GLU A 41 -8.73 12.95 20.00
C GLU A 41 -8.92 11.92 21.10
N LEU A 42 -10.10 11.31 21.13
CA LEU A 42 -10.46 10.28 22.10
C LEU A 42 -10.86 9.01 21.34
N ARG A 43 -10.36 7.86 21.79
CA ARG A 43 -10.78 6.55 21.25
C ARG A 43 -10.67 5.48 22.33
N PRO A 44 -11.61 4.52 22.42
CA PRO A 44 -11.41 3.37 23.30
C PRO A 44 -10.26 2.49 22.78
N VAL A 45 -9.47 1.98 23.72
CA VAL A 45 -8.38 1.05 23.46
C VAL A 45 -8.45 -0.14 24.42
N VAL A 46 -8.04 -1.32 23.96
CA VAL A 46 -7.85 -2.48 24.83
C VAL A 46 -6.36 -2.67 25.02
N LEU A 47 -5.91 -2.59 26.26
CA LEU A 47 -4.51 -2.79 26.65
C LEU A 47 -4.41 -4.01 27.56
N LYS A 48 -3.19 -4.47 27.86
CA LYS A 48 -2.96 -5.57 28.82
C LYS A 48 -3.65 -5.33 30.18
N ALA A 49 -3.79 -4.07 30.59
CA ALA A 49 -4.45 -3.64 31.82
C ALA A 49 -5.96 -3.36 31.67
N GLY A 50 -6.61 -3.94 30.66
CA GLY A 50 -8.03 -3.81 30.37
C GLY A 50 -8.39 -2.69 29.37
N ARG A 51 -9.70 -2.50 29.15
CA ARG A 51 -10.26 -1.42 28.33
C ARG A 51 -9.89 -0.07 28.95
N ARG A 52 -9.42 0.88 28.15
CA ARG A 52 -9.03 2.25 28.52
C ARG A 52 -9.57 3.24 27.49
N LEU A 53 -9.66 4.50 27.85
CA LEU A 53 -9.89 5.60 26.91
C LEU A 53 -8.54 6.24 26.59
N GLN A 54 -8.09 6.16 25.35
CA GLN A 54 -6.90 6.86 24.90
C GLN A 54 -7.27 8.29 24.53
N ILE A 55 -6.54 9.25 25.10
CA ILE A 55 -6.70 10.69 24.85
C ILE A 55 -5.38 11.21 24.29
N SER A 56 -5.42 11.73 23.06
CA SER A 56 -4.29 12.39 22.41
C SER A 56 -4.59 13.88 22.21
N THR A 57 -3.82 14.75 22.85
CA THR A 57 -3.95 16.21 22.73
C THR A 57 -2.75 16.79 22.00
N SER A 58 -2.94 17.79 21.15
CA SER A 58 -1.84 18.51 20.48
C SER A 58 -1.93 20.00 20.77
N ASP A 59 -0.80 20.63 21.06
CA ASP A 59 -0.63 22.08 21.19
C ASP A 59 -0.23 22.77 19.86
N GLY A 60 -0.11 21.99 18.78
CA GLY A 60 0.34 22.45 17.46
C GLY A 60 1.79 22.07 17.15
N SER A 61 2.55 21.53 18.11
CA SER A 61 3.93 21.07 17.90
C SER A 61 4.06 19.56 18.05
N ARG A 62 3.54 18.97 19.14
CA ARG A 62 3.69 17.54 19.46
C ARG A 62 2.43 16.97 20.10
N PRO A 63 1.98 15.77 19.69
CA PRO A 63 0.87 15.09 20.35
C PRO A 63 1.33 14.47 21.68
N HIS A 64 0.56 14.72 22.75
CA HIS A 64 0.69 14.06 24.05
C HIS A 64 -0.45 13.04 24.19
N THR A 65 -0.09 11.77 24.42
CA THR A 65 -1.06 10.67 24.55
C THR A 65 -1.05 10.09 25.96
N ARG A 66 -2.24 9.93 26.55
CA ARG A 66 -2.45 9.20 27.80
C ARG A 66 -3.60 8.21 27.68
N ASN A 67 -3.58 7.15 28.49
CA ASN A 67 -4.66 6.15 28.55
C ASN A 67 -5.27 6.19 29.96
N VAL A 68 -6.57 6.43 30.05
CA VAL A 68 -7.28 6.55 31.35
C VAL A 68 -8.22 5.37 31.58
N ALA A 69 -8.41 4.97 32.84
CA ALA A 69 -9.37 3.94 33.25
C ALA A 69 -10.81 4.38 32.92
N PRO A 70 -11.69 3.44 32.51
CA PRO A 70 -13.13 3.67 32.52
C PRO A 70 -13.62 4.06 33.92
N GLY A 71 -14.74 4.77 34.00
CA GLY A 71 -15.30 5.25 35.26
C GLY A 71 -14.82 6.66 35.61
N THR A 72 -14.42 6.87 36.86
CA THR A 72 -14.13 8.20 37.42
C THR A 72 -12.96 8.91 36.71
N GLU A 73 -11.92 8.18 36.34
CA GLU A 73 -10.74 8.74 35.66
C GLU A 73 -11.08 9.24 34.25
N ALA A 74 -11.78 8.43 33.45
CA ALA A 74 -12.28 8.84 32.14
C ALA A 74 -13.26 10.02 32.23
N GLY A 75 -14.18 9.98 33.20
CA GLY A 75 -15.12 11.07 33.45
C GLY A 75 -14.42 12.40 33.70
N ALA A 76 -13.47 12.42 34.64
CA ALA A 76 -12.70 13.63 34.96
C ALA A 76 -11.88 14.14 33.77
N ALA A 77 -11.29 13.23 32.99
CA ALA A 77 -10.51 13.61 31.81
C ALA A 77 -11.39 14.19 30.68
N ILE A 78 -12.60 13.67 30.49
CA ILE A 78 -13.59 14.18 29.54
C ILE A 78 -14.11 15.55 29.99
N ASP A 79 -14.41 15.71 31.28
CA ASP A 79 -14.91 16.97 31.84
C ASP A 79 -13.90 18.11 31.67
N ALA A 80 -12.61 17.81 31.86
CA ALA A 80 -11.53 18.76 31.57
C ALA A 80 -11.50 19.18 30.09
N LEU A 81 -11.72 18.24 29.16
CA LEU A 81 -11.74 18.53 27.71
C LEU A 81 -13.00 19.30 27.28
N LEU A 82 -14.16 19.06 27.91
CA LEU A 82 -15.39 19.80 27.62
C LEU A 82 -15.36 21.24 28.15
N ALA A 83 -14.59 21.48 29.22
CA ALA A 83 -14.32 22.80 29.75
C ALA A 83 -13.43 23.64 28.82
N GLU A 84 -12.57 23.01 28.01
CA GLU A 84 -11.79 23.71 27.00
C GLU A 84 -12.69 24.42 25.97
N PRO A 85 -12.34 25.65 25.54
CA PRO A 85 -13.15 26.44 24.63
C PRO A 85 -13.04 25.98 23.17
N PHE A 86 -13.20 24.68 22.93
CA PHE A 86 -13.29 24.10 21.59
C PHE A 86 -14.51 24.63 20.85
N GLY A 87 -14.32 24.93 19.57
CA GLY A 87 -15.37 25.42 18.68
C GLY A 87 -16.21 24.29 18.06
N ASN A 88 -15.67 23.07 17.99
CA ASN A 88 -16.35 21.93 17.38
C ASN A 88 -16.05 20.63 18.12
N TRP A 89 -17.04 19.73 18.12
CA TRP A 89 -16.91 18.33 18.48
C TRP A 89 -17.48 17.45 17.35
N HIS A 90 -16.80 16.35 17.08
CA HIS A 90 -17.27 15.28 16.21
C HIS A 90 -17.14 13.97 16.98
N VAL A 91 -18.26 13.33 17.28
CA VAL A 91 -18.33 12.10 18.09
C VAL A 91 -18.99 11.01 17.27
N GLU A 92 -18.30 9.89 17.15
CA GLU A 92 -18.76 8.69 16.45
C GLU A 92 -18.96 7.59 17.48
N THR A 93 -20.12 6.94 17.40
CA THR A 93 -20.46 5.72 18.12
C THR A 93 -20.83 4.65 17.09
N ALA A 94 -20.99 3.40 17.52
CA ALA A 94 -21.45 2.33 16.64
C ALA A 94 -22.80 2.63 15.96
N ASP A 95 -23.65 3.46 16.59
CA ASP A 95 -25.03 3.67 16.19
C ASP A 95 -25.31 5.08 15.63
N ALA A 96 -24.43 6.05 15.89
CA ALA A 96 -24.66 7.44 15.52
C ALA A 96 -23.36 8.26 15.39
N THR A 97 -23.44 9.29 14.55
CA THR A 97 -22.46 10.37 14.48
C THR A 97 -23.11 11.67 14.96
N LEU A 98 -22.46 12.37 15.89
CA LEU A 98 -22.87 13.66 16.42
C LEU A 98 -21.81 14.72 16.11
N GLN A 99 -22.23 15.79 15.46
CA GLN A 99 -21.43 16.97 15.20
C GLN A 99 -21.99 18.15 15.98
N LEU A 100 -21.15 18.77 16.81
CA LEU A 100 -21.44 20.02 17.49
C LEU A 100 -20.55 21.12 16.90
N ARG A 101 -21.16 22.25 16.55
CA ARG A 101 -20.46 23.49 16.20
C ARG A 101 -20.96 24.63 17.07
N VAL A 102 -20.05 25.34 17.73
CA VAL A 102 -20.39 26.55 18.48
C VAL A 102 -20.49 27.73 17.52
N THR A 103 -21.62 28.44 17.57
CA THR A 103 -21.90 29.60 16.70
C THR A 103 -21.17 30.85 17.18
N LYS A 104 -21.23 31.92 16.38
CA LYS A 104 -20.70 33.24 16.76
C LYS A 104 -21.42 33.87 17.97
N SER A 105 -22.66 33.45 18.26
CA SER A 105 -23.46 33.89 19.42
C SER A 105 -23.18 33.08 20.69
N GLY A 106 -22.40 32.00 20.60
CA GLY A 106 -22.07 31.13 21.73
C GLY A 106 -23.03 29.96 21.95
N GLU A 107 -24.06 29.82 21.11
CA GLU A 107 -24.97 28.68 21.10
C GLU A 107 -24.37 27.49 20.33
N ALA A 108 -24.93 26.29 20.54
CA ALA A 108 -24.49 25.08 19.86
C ALA A 108 -25.45 24.71 18.71
N GLN A 109 -24.89 24.47 17.53
CA GLN A 109 -25.57 23.76 16.45
C GLN A 109 -25.19 22.29 16.52
N LEU A 110 -26.18 21.43 16.73
CA LEU A 110 -26.02 19.98 16.73
C LEU A 110 -26.61 19.37 15.47
N HIS A 111 -25.84 18.47 14.86
CA HIS A 111 -26.30 17.59 13.81
C HIS A 111 -26.03 16.15 14.26
N ARG A 112 -27.09 15.33 14.32
CA ARG A 112 -26.98 13.90 14.62
C ARG A 112 -27.50 13.12 13.43
N ALA A 113 -26.70 12.17 12.95
CA ALA A 113 -27.09 11.20 11.95
C ALA A 113 -26.99 9.79 12.54
N ALA A 114 -27.89 8.89 12.15
CA ALA A 114 -27.69 7.47 12.39
C ALA A 114 -26.42 7.04 11.64
N ALA A 115 -25.62 6.16 12.25
CA ALA A 115 -24.51 5.55 11.53
C ALA A 115 -25.08 4.73 10.37
N ASP A 116 -24.57 4.92 9.15
CA ASP A 116 -24.81 3.96 8.08
C ASP A 116 -24.37 2.58 8.60
N ARG A 117 -25.25 1.58 8.57
CA ARG A 117 -24.94 0.19 8.96
C ARG A 117 -24.02 -0.50 7.93
N ALA A 118 -22.96 0.18 7.53
CA ALA A 118 -21.79 -0.35 6.87
C ALA A 118 -20.62 -0.24 7.86
N GLY A 119 -20.50 -1.24 8.73
CA GLY A 119 -19.34 -1.41 9.61
C GLY A 119 -19.56 -0.95 11.04
N ALA A 120 -20.34 -1.72 11.82
CA ALA A 120 -20.03 -1.84 13.23
C ALA A 120 -18.62 -2.46 13.32
N GLU A 121 -17.59 -1.62 13.43
CA GLU A 121 -16.25 -2.11 13.73
C GLU A 121 -16.27 -2.74 15.12
N PRO A 122 -15.79 -3.99 15.27
CA PRO A 122 -15.71 -4.61 16.58
C PRO A 122 -14.88 -3.73 17.51
N SER A 123 -15.36 -3.52 18.74
CA SER A 123 -14.55 -3.00 19.84
C SER A 123 -13.55 -4.08 20.28
N GLY A 124 -12.55 -4.32 19.44
CA GLY A 124 -11.40 -5.16 19.69
C GLY A 124 -10.17 -4.48 19.11
N HIS A 125 -9.17 -4.21 19.96
CA HIS A 125 -7.79 -3.98 19.47
C HIS A 125 -7.09 -5.28 19.06
N ASP A 126 -7.87 -6.34 18.87
CA ASP A 126 -7.62 -7.30 17.81
C ASP A 126 -8.69 -7.09 16.74
N ARG A 127 -8.47 -6.12 15.85
CA ARG A 127 -8.51 -6.56 14.46
C ARG A 127 -7.39 -7.58 14.41
N THR A 128 -7.71 -8.86 14.57
CA THR A 128 -6.83 -9.92 14.11
C THR A 128 -6.56 -9.51 12.68
N LYS A 129 -5.37 -8.96 12.43
CA LYS A 129 -4.99 -8.63 11.08
C LYS A 129 -5.11 -9.98 10.38
N ASP A 130 -6.01 -10.08 9.40
CA ASP A 130 -6.13 -11.29 8.60
C ASP A 130 -4.85 -11.39 7.79
N TYR A 131 -3.82 -11.95 8.43
CA TYR A 131 -2.54 -12.21 7.84
C TYR A 131 -2.75 -13.39 6.90
N LEU A 132 -2.45 -13.17 5.62
CA LEU A 132 -2.52 -14.23 4.62
C LEU A 132 -1.51 -15.35 4.89
N LEU A 133 -0.49 -15.05 5.67
CA LEU A 133 0.44 -16.01 6.25
C LEU A 133 0.56 -15.72 7.74
N ASP A 134 0.30 -16.71 8.58
CA ASP A 134 0.36 -16.57 10.04
C ASP A 134 1.71 -15.94 10.46
N PRO A 135 1.73 -14.87 11.26
CA PRO A 135 2.98 -14.34 11.81
C PRO A 135 3.80 -15.41 12.57
N GLY A 136 3.17 -16.41 13.16
CA GLY A 136 3.80 -17.56 13.78
C GLY A 136 4.31 -18.62 12.79
N ASP A 137 4.11 -18.45 11.48
CA ASP A 137 4.50 -19.46 10.48
C ASP A 137 6.01 -19.76 10.56
N PRO A 138 6.41 -21.04 10.65
CA PRO A 138 7.80 -21.44 10.76
C PRO A 138 8.70 -20.89 9.65
N ILE A 139 8.16 -20.56 8.47
CA ILE A 139 8.95 -20.01 7.37
C ILE A 139 9.68 -18.71 7.77
N PHE A 140 9.12 -17.92 8.69
CA PHE A 140 9.75 -16.70 9.16
C PHE A 140 11.04 -16.93 9.96
N ALA A 141 11.26 -18.13 10.49
CA ALA A 141 12.55 -18.50 11.08
C ALA A 141 13.64 -18.61 9.98
N GLU A 142 13.28 -19.10 8.80
CA GLU A 142 14.19 -19.33 7.69
C GLU A 142 14.42 -18.10 6.81
N ILE A 143 13.36 -17.37 6.44
CA ILE A 143 13.43 -16.21 5.53
C ILE A 143 13.71 -14.89 6.26
N GLY A 144 13.68 -14.93 7.60
CA GLY A 144 13.94 -13.82 8.50
C GLY A 144 12.65 -13.14 9.00
N GLY A 145 12.46 -13.18 10.31
CA GLY A 145 11.22 -12.78 10.97
C GLY A 145 11.18 -11.35 11.49
N SER A 146 11.97 -10.40 10.97
CA SER A 146 11.92 -9.02 11.46
C SER A 146 10.54 -8.40 11.21
N ALA A 147 10.10 -7.49 12.08
CA ALA A 147 8.79 -6.85 11.93
C ALA A 147 8.65 -6.08 10.61
N ALA A 148 9.76 -5.55 10.06
CA ALA A 148 9.78 -4.90 8.74
C ALA A 148 9.55 -5.91 7.61
N LYS A 149 10.28 -7.04 7.61
CA LYS A 149 10.11 -8.11 6.62
C LYS A 149 8.70 -8.69 6.64
N ARG A 150 8.16 -8.97 7.83
CA ARG A 150 6.80 -9.50 7.98
C ARG A 150 5.73 -8.56 7.42
N ARG A 151 5.89 -7.25 7.61
CA ARG A 151 4.99 -6.25 6.98
C ARG A 151 5.10 -6.26 5.46
N GLN A 152 6.32 -6.37 4.92
CA GLN A 152 6.54 -6.43 3.48
C GLN A 152 5.95 -7.70 2.87
N VAL A 153 6.10 -8.84 3.57
CA VAL A 153 5.45 -10.12 3.20
C VAL A 153 3.93 -9.97 3.21
N ASP A 154 3.33 -9.47 4.30
CA ASP A 154 1.87 -9.30 4.38
C ASP A 154 1.32 -8.39 3.27
N ALA A 155 1.95 -7.23 3.07
CA ALA A 155 1.63 -6.32 1.98
C ALA A 155 1.69 -7.01 0.61
N PHE A 156 2.71 -7.84 0.41
CA PHE A 156 2.98 -8.47 -0.89
C PHE A 156 1.96 -9.56 -1.16
N LEU A 157 1.69 -10.40 -0.16
CA LEU A 157 0.69 -11.44 -0.27
C LEU A 157 -0.70 -10.85 -0.52
N ARG A 158 -1.04 -9.69 0.06
CA ARG A 158 -2.31 -8.98 -0.22
C ARG A 158 -2.39 -8.53 -1.67
N ALA A 159 -1.31 -7.95 -2.20
CA ALA A 159 -1.26 -7.55 -3.60
C ALA A 159 -1.34 -8.76 -4.55
N LEU A 160 -0.66 -9.86 -4.21
CA LEU A 160 -0.71 -11.12 -4.93
C LEU A 160 -2.14 -11.69 -4.94
N ALA A 161 -2.77 -11.78 -3.77
CA ALA A 161 -4.13 -12.27 -3.61
C ALA A 161 -5.14 -11.43 -4.43
N ALA A 162 -5.00 -10.11 -4.41
CA ALA A 162 -5.87 -9.21 -5.18
C ALA A 162 -5.63 -9.25 -6.71
N THR A 163 -4.52 -9.84 -7.16
CA THR A 163 -4.18 -9.96 -8.59
C THR A 163 -4.65 -11.29 -9.16
N LEU A 164 -4.56 -12.36 -8.37
CA LEU A 164 -4.97 -13.70 -8.75
C LEU A 164 -6.49 -13.87 -8.61
N PRO A 165 -7.14 -14.75 -9.40
CA PRO A 165 -8.50 -15.17 -9.11
C PRO A 165 -8.59 -15.92 -7.78
N ASP A 166 -9.79 -15.96 -7.20
CA ASP A 166 -10.05 -16.68 -5.95
C ASP A 166 -9.77 -18.19 -6.10
N GLU A 167 -10.17 -18.74 -7.24
CA GLU A 167 -9.94 -20.13 -7.63
C GLU A 167 -8.91 -20.20 -8.76
N LEU A 168 -7.86 -21.01 -8.53
CA LEU A 168 -6.83 -21.32 -9.51
C LEU A 168 -7.01 -22.78 -9.97
N SER A 169 -7.15 -22.99 -11.27
CA SER A 169 -7.30 -24.31 -11.87
C SER A 169 -5.96 -24.81 -12.42
N GLY A 170 -5.49 -25.98 -11.98
CA GLY A 170 -4.28 -26.62 -12.49
C GLY A 170 -2.97 -26.11 -11.88
N PRO A 171 -1.81 -26.60 -12.36
CA PRO A 171 -0.51 -26.19 -11.86
C PRO A 171 -0.25 -24.72 -12.22
N LEU A 172 0.16 -23.94 -11.23
CA LEU A 172 0.54 -22.54 -11.38
C LEU A 172 2.06 -22.44 -11.53
N ARG A 173 2.52 -22.00 -12.69
CA ARG A 173 3.95 -21.74 -12.92
C ARG A 173 4.30 -20.30 -12.56
N VAL A 174 5.22 -20.14 -11.64
CA VAL A 174 5.65 -18.85 -11.09
C VAL A 174 7.13 -18.64 -11.42
N VAL A 175 7.48 -17.45 -11.87
CA VAL A 175 8.88 -17.01 -11.95
C VAL A 175 9.06 -15.74 -11.13
N ASP A 176 10.18 -15.63 -10.41
CA ASP A 176 10.62 -14.38 -9.79
C ASP A 176 11.94 -13.92 -10.40
N LEU A 177 11.86 -12.86 -11.20
CA LEU A 177 12.96 -12.31 -11.99
C LEU A 177 13.69 -11.23 -11.17
N GLY A 178 14.95 -11.49 -10.84
CA GLY A 178 15.73 -10.68 -9.91
C GLY A 178 15.32 -10.95 -8.46
N CYS A 179 15.26 -12.22 -8.06
CA CYS A 179 14.69 -12.63 -6.77
C CYS A 179 15.58 -12.29 -5.56
N GLY A 180 16.87 -12.01 -5.75
CA GLY A 180 17.80 -11.69 -4.67
C GLY A 180 17.87 -12.79 -3.60
N ASN A 181 17.63 -12.41 -2.34
CA ASN A 181 17.59 -13.35 -1.20
C ASN A 181 16.24 -14.10 -1.08
N ALA A 182 15.34 -13.94 -2.04
CA ALA A 182 14.14 -14.72 -2.27
C ALA A 182 13.12 -14.83 -1.12
N TYR A 183 13.16 -13.99 -0.08
CA TYR A 183 12.18 -14.13 1.03
C TYR A 183 10.73 -13.87 0.59
N LEU A 184 10.49 -12.93 -0.33
CA LEU A 184 9.14 -12.75 -0.92
C LEU A 184 8.77 -13.91 -1.82
N THR A 185 9.73 -14.47 -2.55
CA THR A 185 9.57 -15.65 -3.39
C THR A 185 9.11 -16.86 -2.57
N PHE A 186 9.80 -17.16 -1.46
CA PHE A 186 9.44 -18.24 -0.55
C PHE A 186 8.10 -17.98 0.16
N ALA A 187 7.82 -16.73 0.53
CA ALA A 187 6.52 -16.36 1.09
C ALA A 187 5.38 -16.56 0.07
N ALA A 188 5.60 -16.22 -1.21
CA ALA A 188 4.64 -16.46 -2.29
C ALA A 188 4.33 -17.96 -2.41
N TYR A 189 5.38 -18.78 -2.50
CA TYR A 189 5.25 -20.24 -2.59
C TYR A 189 4.48 -20.79 -1.40
N ARG A 190 4.90 -20.46 -0.17
CA ARG A 190 4.27 -20.93 1.07
C ARG A 190 2.78 -20.59 1.13
N TYR A 191 2.42 -19.35 0.78
CA TYR A 191 1.04 -18.87 0.75
C TYR A 191 0.18 -19.62 -0.29
N LEU A 192 0.69 -19.75 -1.52
CA LEU A 192 -0.04 -20.40 -2.61
C LEU A 192 -0.19 -21.91 -2.35
N ALA A 193 0.87 -22.57 -1.88
CA ALA A 193 0.82 -23.98 -1.51
C ALA A 193 -0.16 -24.25 -0.35
N GLN A 194 -0.24 -23.36 0.65
CA GLN A 194 -1.21 -23.49 1.74
C GLN A 194 -2.67 -23.38 1.26
N ARG A 195 -2.91 -22.70 0.13
CA ARG A 195 -4.23 -22.64 -0.52
C ARG A 195 -4.55 -23.89 -1.36
N GLY A 196 -3.69 -24.90 -1.35
CA GLY A 196 -3.87 -26.14 -2.13
C GLY A 196 -3.57 -25.97 -3.62
N VAL A 197 -2.88 -24.89 -4.01
CA VAL A 197 -2.45 -24.69 -5.40
C VAL A 197 -1.21 -25.56 -5.65
N ASP A 198 -1.19 -26.33 -6.74
CA ASP A 198 0.04 -26.97 -7.21
C ASP A 198 0.93 -25.90 -7.85
N VAL A 199 2.07 -25.57 -7.22
CA VAL A 199 2.94 -24.46 -7.63
C VAL A 199 4.29 -24.99 -8.04
N GLU A 200 4.73 -24.59 -9.22
CA GLU A 200 6.13 -24.70 -9.66
C GLU A 200 6.73 -23.31 -9.70
N LEU A 201 7.77 -23.07 -8.92
CA LEU A 201 8.40 -21.76 -8.80
C LEU A 201 9.87 -21.81 -9.24
N VAL A 202 10.26 -20.84 -10.06
CA VAL A 202 11.66 -20.61 -10.45
C VAL A 202 12.09 -19.21 -10.03
N GLY A 203 13.13 -19.10 -9.20
CA GLY A 203 13.80 -17.83 -8.93
C GLY A 203 14.99 -17.61 -9.86
N VAL A 204 15.12 -16.41 -10.43
CA VAL A 204 16.23 -16.04 -11.30
C VAL A 204 17.00 -14.88 -10.66
N ASP A 205 18.31 -15.02 -10.54
CA ASP A 205 19.21 -13.93 -10.12
C ASP A 205 20.57 -14.04 -10.80
N VAL A 206 21.24 -12.92 -11.05
CA VAL A 206 22.59 -12.91 -11.65
C VAL A 206 23.65 -13.45 -10.68
N ARG A 207 23.35 -13.45 -9.38
CA ARG A 207 24.29 -13.82 -8.33
C ARG A 207 24.26 -15.32 -8.03
N GLU A 208 25.33 -16.00 -8.41
CA GLU A 208 25.55 -17.43 -8.12
C GLU A 208 25.49 -17.75 -6.62
N ASP A 209 25.97 -16.85 -5.75
CA ASP A 209 25.92 -17.04 -4.30
C ASP A 209 24.48 -17.03 -3.76
N GLN A 210 23.60 -16.20 -4.34
CA GLN A 210 22.19 -16.17 -4.01
C GLN A 210 21.47 -17.42 -4.53
N ARG A 211 21.77 -17.86 -5.77
CA ARG A 211 21.24 -19.11 -6.32
C ARG A 211 21.53 -20.28 -5.39
N ARG A 212 22.80 -20.45 -4.98
CA ARG A 212 23.22 -21.53 -4.07
C ARG A 212 22.48 -21.46 -2.73
N ARG A 213 22.51 -20.30 -2.07
CA ARG A 213 21.85 -20.11 -0.77
C ARG A 213 20.36 -20.41 -0.82
N ASN A 214 19.68 -19.95 -1.86
CA ASN A 214 18.24 -20.15 -2.02
C ASN A 214 17.92 -21.62 -2.35
N THR A 215 18.76 -22.28 -3.16
CA THR A 215 18.63 -23.73 -3.45
C THR A 215 18.77 -24.55 -2.16
N GLU A 216 19.83 -24.31 -1.38
CA GLU A 216 20.03 -24.98 -0.09
C GLU A 216 18.86 -24.73 0.89
N LEU A 217 18.23 -23.55 0.83
CA LEU A 217 17.05 -23.26 1.64
C LEU A 217 15.81 -24.02 1.15
N ALA A 218 15.57 -24.10 -0.16
CA ALA A 218 14.48 -24.89 -0.72
C ALA A 218 14.63 -26.38 -0.34
N GLU A 219 15.84 -26.92 -0.38
CA GLU A 219 16.14 -28.30 0.06
C GLU A 219 15.83 -28.51 1.54
N ARG A 220 16.31 -27.63 2.44
CA ARG A 220 16.02 -27.72 3.88
C ARG A 220 14.53 -27.65 4.21
N LEU A 221 13.77 -26.88 3.43
CA LEU A 221 12.32 -26.76 3.56
C LEU A 221 11.55 -27.93 2.92
N GLY A 222 12.22 -28.84 2.23
CA GLY A 222 11.59 -29.94 1.50
C GLY A 222 10.84 -29.52 0.25
N TRP A 223 11.22 -28.40 -0.37
CA TRP A 223 10.56 -27.80 -1.53
C TRP A 223 11.35 -27.93 -2.84
N ALA A 224 12.48 -28.64 -2.83
CA ALA A 224 13.39 -28.74 -3.97
C ALA A 224 12.73 -29.29 -5.26
N ASP A 225 11.69 -30.13 -5.14
CA ASP A 225 10.95 -30.67 -6.28
C ASP A 225 10.07 -29.63 -6.99
N ARG A 226 9.76 -28.51 -6.32
CA ARG A 226 8.80 -27.50 -6.78
C ARG A 226 9.36 -26.09 -6.81
N VAL A 227 10.46 -25.83 -6.12
CA VAL A 227 11.11 -24.52 -6.01
C VAL A 227 12.56 -24.66 -6.42
N SER A 228 12.93 -24.04 -7.53
CA SER A 228 14.29 -24.07 -8.08
C SER A 228 14.84 -22.66 -8.31
N PHE A 229 16.16 -22.54 -8.42
CA PHE A 229 16.84 -21.26 -8.65
C PHE A 229 17.86 -21.37 -9.77
N VAL A 230 17.88 -20.37 -10.64
CA VAL A 230 18.78 -20.28 -11.79
C VAL A 230 19.66 -19.04 -11.65
N ALA A 231 20.97 -19.21 -11.84
CA ALA A 231 21.90 -18.10 -11.97
C ALA A 231 21.92 -17.61 -13.41
N GLY A 232 21.58 -16.35 -13.64
CA GLY A 232 21.52 -15.77 -14.98
C GLY A 232 20.91 -14.38 -15.00
N THR A 233 21.09 -13.68 -16.13
CA THR A 233 20.41 -12.40 -16.37
C THR A 233 18.92 -12.65 -16.59
N ILE A 234 18.10 -11.62 -16.38
CA ILE A 234 16.67 -11.70 -16.68
C ILE A 234 16.45 -12.02 -18.16
N ALA A 235 17.26 -11.43 -19.04
CA ALA A 235 17.19 -11.65 -20.49
C ALA A 235 17.50 -13.10 -20.89
N ASP A 236 18.57 -13.68 -20.33
CA ASP A 236 19.13 -14.95 -20.83
C ASP A 236 18.63 -16.19 -20.08
N ALA A 237 18.00 -16.03 -18.91
CA ALA A 237 17.55 -17.16 -18.10
C ALA A 237 16.54 -18.03 -18.87
N VAL A 238 16.82 -19.32 -19.00
CA VAL A 238 15.91 -20.28 -19.62
C VAL A 238 14.90 -20.73 -18.57
N VAL A 239 13.63 -20.38 -18.78
CA VAL A 239 12.51 -20.80 -17.92
C VAL A 239 11.43 -21.31 -18.85
N GLU A 240 11.31 -22.64 -18.91
CA GLU A 240 10.36 -23.36 -19.74
C GLU A 240 9.66 -24.44 -18.90
N PRO A 241 8.34 -24.62 -19.03
CA PRO A 241 7.42 -23.87 -19.90
C PRO A 241 7.23 -22.41 -19.47
N ALA A 242 6.73 -21.57 -20.38
CA ALA A 242 6.39 -20.18 -20.09
C ALA A 242 5.53 -20.04 -18.80
N PRO A 243 5.89 -19.13 -17.88
CA PRO A 243 5.24 -18.98 -16.58
C PRO A 243 3.89 -18.27 -16.67
N ASP A 244 2.95 -18.67 -15.82
CA ASP A 244 1.63 -18.04 -15.69
C ASP A 244 1.70 -16.74 -14.88
N LEU A 245 2.54 -16.71 -13.84
CA LEU A 245 2.76 -15.58 -12.95
C LEU A 245 4.22 -15.13 -12.99
N VAL A 246 4.44 -13.85 -13.29
CA VAL A 246 5.77 -13.21 -13.24
C VAL A 246 5.84 -12.25 -12.06
N LEU A 247 6.83 -12.46 -11.19
CA LEU A 247 7.22 -11.57 -10.11
C LEU A 247 8.51 -10.85 -10.49
N ALA A 248 8.60 -9.57 -10.13
CA ALA A 248 9.81 -8.75 -10.29
C ALA A 248 9.89 -7.76 -9.13
N LEU A 249 10.23 -8.27 -7.94
CA LEU A 249 10.07 -7.54 -6.67
C LEU A 249 11.36 -6.81 -6.22
N HIS A 250 12.50 -7.23 -6.77
CA HIS A 250 13.81 -6.63 -6.52
C HIS A 250 14.61 -6.35 -7.81
N ALA A 251 13.98 -6.48 -8.98
CA ALA A 251 14.54 -6.03 -10.24
C ALA A 251 14.52 -4.49 -10.28
N CYS A 252 15.66 -3.84 -10.04
CA CYS A 252 15.76 -2.38 -10.00
C CYS A 252 16.08 -1.75 -11.36
N ASP A 253 15.66 -0.50 -11.55
CA ASP A 253 15.88 0.28 -12.78
C ASP A 253 15.44 -0.49 -14.04
N THR A 254 16.31 -0.66 -15.03
CA THR A 254 15.97 -1.32 -16.31
C THR A 254 15.76 -2.83 -16.18
N ALA A 255 16.16 -3.45 -15.07
CA ALA A 255 15.86 -4.87 -14.83
C ALA A 255 14.35 -5.10 -14.69
N THR A 256 13.59 -4.13 -14.15
CA THR A 256 12.12 -4.21 -14.16
C THR A 256 11.59 -4.23 -15.61
N ASP A 257 12.17 -3.42 -16.50
CA ASP A 257 11.75 -3.36 -17.91
C ASP A 257 12.03 -4.68 -18.63
N GLU A 258 13.16 -5.33 -18.35
CA GLU A 258 13.47 -6.67 -18.87
C GLU A 258 12.47 -7.71 -18.38
N ALA A 259 12.11 -7.68 -17.09
CA ALA A 259 11.12 -8.58 -16.52
C ALA A 259 9.72 -8.39 -17.14
N LEU A 260 9.29 -7.14 -17.30
CA LEU A 260 8.01 -6.82 -17.95
C LEU A 260 8.00 -7.22 -19.42
N ALA A 261 9.10 -7.00 -20.15
CA ALA A 261 9.22 -7.43 -21.55
C ALA A 261 9.08 -8.96 -21.67
N ARG A 262 9.73 -9.71 -20.78
CA ARG A 262 9.58 -11.17 -20.73
C ARG A 262 8.17 -11.62 -20.41
N ALA A 263 7.52 -11.01 -19.43
CA ALA A 263 6.13 -11.32 -19.12
C ALA A 263 5.20 -11.13 -20.33
N VAL A 264 5.40 -10.05 -21.10
CA VAL A 264 4.65 -9.81 -22.34
C VAL A 264 4.93 -10.91 -23.37
N ARG A 265 6.20 -11.28 -23.59
CA ARG A 265 6.61 -12.30 -24.56
C ARG A 265 6.07 -13.69 -24.22
N TRP A 266 6.14 -14.08 -22.95
CA TRP A 266 5.54 -15.31 -22.43
C TRP A 266 4.02 -15.30 -22.41
N ARG A 267 3.40 -14.13 -22.62
CA ARG A 267 1.96 -13.94 -22.50
C ARG A 267 1.46 -14.40 -21.11
N SER A 268 2.28 -14.17 -20.08
CA SER A 268 1.98 -14.54 -18.70
C SER A 268 0.63 -13.95 -18.28
N ARG A 269 -0.17 -14.70 -17.53
CA ARG A 269 -1.53 -14.30 -17.17
C ARG A 269 -1.52 -13.18 -16.14
N TRP A 270 -0.53 -13.18 -15.25
CA TRP A 270 -0.40 -12.24 -14.14
C TRP A 270 1.03 -11.73 -14.01
N VAL A 271 1.16 -10.46 -13.64
CA VAL A 271 2.45 -9.80 -13.40
C VAL A 271 2.36 -8.95 -12.15
N LEU A 272 3.36 -9.07 -11.27
CA LEU A 272 3.58 -8.17 -10.14
C LEU A 272 5.03 -7.67 -10.16
N ALA A 273 5.22 -6.37 -10.35
CA ALA A 273 6.53 -5.74 -10.39
C ALA A 273 6.60 -4.60 -9.36
N ALA A 274 7.55 -4.66 -8.42
CA ALA A 274 7.78 -3.65 -7.41
C ALA A 274 9.04 -2.85 -7.77
N PRO A 275 8.90 -1.74 -8.51
CA PRO A 275 10.07 -0.99 -8.94
C PRO A 275 10.72 -0.24 -7.76
N CYS A 276 11.97 -0.60 -7.47
CA CYS A 276 12.76 -0.02 -6.38
C CYS A 276 13.49 1.27 -6.77
N CYS A 277 13.91 1.40 -8.03
CA CYS A 277 14.73 2.49 -8.55
C CYS A 277 14.35 2.84 -9.99
N HIS A 278 14.51 4.11 -10.38
CA HIS A 278 14.28 4.58 -11.75
C HIS A 278 15.39 5.56 -12.18
N HIS A 279 16.42 5.05 -12.85
CA HIS A 279 17.53 5.87 -13.33
C HIS A 279 17.45 6.15 -14.84
N ASP A 280 16.86 5.26 -15.64
CA ASP A 280 16.76 5.46 -17.11
C ASP A 280 16.04 6.76 -17.46
N ILE A 281 14.75 6.88 -17.13
CA ILE A 281 13.96 8.09 -17.40
C ILE A 281 14.51 9.29 -16.62
N ALA A 282 14.94 9.10 -15.36
CA ALA A 282 15.51 10.18 -14.57
C ALA A 282 16.77 10.79 -15.21
N ALA A 283 17.62 9.97 -15.83
CA ALA A 283 18.79 10.43 -16.56
C ALA A 283 18.39 11.20 -17.83
N GLN A 284 17.37 10.74 -18.55
CA GLN A 284 16.86 11.42 -19.74
C GLN A 284 16.26 12.80 -19.39
N LEU A 285 15.53 12.91 -18.28
CA LEU A 285 14.97 14.19 -17.81
C LEU A 285 16.01 15.19 -17.30
N ARG A 286 17.26 14.76 -17.05
CA ARG A 286 18.36 15.69 -16.70
C ARG A 286 18.96 16.39 -17.91
N THR A 287 18.95 15.72 -19.07
CA THR A 287 19.62 16.18 -20.28
C THR A 287 18.67 16.79 -21.29
N ARG A 288 17.35 16.64 -21.08
CA ARG A 288 16.30 17.16 -21.97
C ARG A 288 15.50 18.27 -21.28
N PRO A 289 15.15 19.34 -22.00
CA PRO A 289 14.29 20.38 -21.44
C PRO A 289 12.90 19.79 -21.16
N ALA A 290 12.26 20.22 -20.07
CA ALA A 290 10.88 19.84 -19.84
C ALA A 290 9.97 20.60 -20.82
N PRO A 291 8.90 19.95 -21.33
CA PRO A 291 7.92 20.64 -22.15
C PRO A 291 7.28 21.79 -21.36
N PRO A 292 7.12 23.00 -21.93
CA PRO A 292 6.38 24.06 -21.27
C PRO A 292 4.92 23.62 -20.97
N PRO A 293 4.34 24.00 -19.82
CA PRO A 293 4.88 24.83 -18.74
C PRO A 293 5.56 24.03 -17.60
N TYR A 294 5.95 22.78 -17.83
CA TYR A 294 6.29 21.82 -16.78
C TYR A 294 7.70 21.94 -16.19
N ASP A 295 8.48 22.96 -16.58
CA ASP A 295 9.79 23.25 -15.96
C ASP A 295 9.70 23.34 -14.44
N LEU A 296 8.58 23.82 -13.88
CA LEU A 296 8.40 23.92 -12.43
C LEU A 296 8.47 22.55 -11.73
N LEU A 297 8.13 21.46 -12.41
CA LEU A 297 8.20 20.10 -11.87
C LEU A 297 9.63 19.55 -11.88
N THR A 298 10.48 20.00 -12.81
CA THR A 298 11.81 19.40 -13.06
C THR A 298 12.99 20.28 -12.64
N ARG A 299 12.75 21.56 -12.29
CA ARG A 299 13.76 22.52 -11.82
C ARG A 299 14.52 22.03 -10.59
N GLN A 300 13.81 21.50 -9.61
CA GLN A 300 14.41 21.03 -8.36
C GLN A 300 14.74 19.54 -8.47
N GLY A 301 15.95 19.15 -8.07
CA GLY A 301 16.43 17.78 -8.21
C GLY A 301 15.51 16.73 -7.58
N ILE A 302 15.01 17.00 -6.37
CA ILE A 302 14.08 16.11 -5.67
C ILE A 302 12.72 16.00 -6.37
N LEU A 303 12.17 17.11 -6.89
CA LEU A 303 10.90 17.09 -7.62
C LEU A 303 11.05 16.34 -8.93
N ARG A 304 12.16 16.56 -9.64
CA ARG A 304 12.49 15.83 -10.86
C ARG A 304 12.63 14.34 -10.62
N GLU A 305 13.28 13.91 -9.54
CA GLU A 305 13.40 12.50 -9.19
C GLU A 305 12.01 11.88 -8.95
N ARG A 306 11.19 12.50 -8.10
CA ARG A 306 9.83 12.02 -7.83
C ARG A 306 8.95 11.99 -9.07
N PHE A 307 9.08 12.99 -9.93
CA PHE A 307 8.37 13.03 -11.20
C PHE A 307 8.86 11.94 -12.16
N ALA A 308 10.17 11.70 -12.23
CA ALA A 308 10.74 10.61 -13.02
C ALA A 308 10.21 9.24 -12.58
N ASP A 309 10.02 9.04 -11.28
CA ASP A 309 9.45 7.82 -10.71
C ASP A 309 8.03 7.59 -11.25
N VAL A 310 7.17 8.60 -11.08
CA VAL A 310 5.78 8.57 -11.56
C VAL A 310 5.71 8.37 -13.07
N LEU A 311 6.55 9.10 -13.82
CA LEU A 311 6.59 9.00 -15.29
C LEU A 311 7.02 7.59 -15.72
N THR A 312 8.02 7.00 -15.06
CA THR A 312 8.50 5.65 -15.40
C THR A 312 7.41 4.61 -15.21
N ASP A 313 6.70 4.63 -14.09
CA ASP A 313 5.64 3.66 -13.82
C ASP A 313 4.40 3.89 -14.69
N ALA A 314 4.08 5.15 -15.01
CA ALA A 314 3.03 5.48 -15.98
C ALA A 314 3.34 4.90 -17.37
N LEU A 315 4.58 5.04 -17.84
CA LEU A 315 5.03 4.50 -19.12
C LEU A 315 5.02 2.97 -19.13
N ARG A 316 5.49 2.32 -18.06
CA ARG A 316 5.46 0.86 -17.91
C ARG A 316 4.04 0.30 -17.91
N ALA A 317 3.15 0.89 -17.13
CA ALA A 317 1.74 0.50 -17.10
C ALA A 317 1.04 0.77 -18.45
N GLY A 318 1.36 1.90 -19.11
CA GLY A 318 0.89 2.22 -20.45
C GLY A 318 1.29 1.16 -21.47
N LEU A 319 2.56 0.77 -21.50
CA LEU A 319 3.06 -0.29 -22.39
C LEU A 319 2.38 -1.63 -22.13
N LEU A 320 2.21 -2.05 -20.87
CA LEU A 320 1.47 -3.28 -20.57
C LEU A 320 0.03 -3.24 -21.15
N ARG A 321 -0.66 -2.08 -21.04
CA ARG A 321 -1.99 -1.89 -21.65
C ARG A 321 -1.95 -1.97 -23.17
N LEU A 322 -0.92 -1.40 -23.80
CA LEU A 322 -0.72 -1.51 -25.24
C LEU A 322 -0.53 -2.97 -25.70
N HIS A 323 0.00 -3.81 -24.82
CA HIS A 323 0.27 -5.23 -25.07
C HIS A 323 -0.80 -6.19 -24.48
N GLY A 324 -2.03 -5.70 -24.27
CA GLY A 324 -3.18 -6.56 -23.96
C GLY A 324 -3.32 -6.96 -22.48
N TYR A 325 -2.77 -6.14 -21.59
CA TYR A 325 -2.97 -6.29 -20.15
C TYR A 325 -3.87 -5.19 -19.58
N ARG A 326 -4.70 -5.55 -18.61
CA ARG A 326 -5.20 -4.59 -17.63
C ARG A 326 -4.10 -4.37 -16.60
N ALA A 327 -3.50 -3.17 -16.58
CA ALA A 327 -2.43 -2.82 -15.65
C ALA A 327 -2.84 -1.67 -14.69
N GLU A 328 -2.53 -1.86 -13.41
CA GLU A 328 -2.81 -0.93 -12.31
C GLU A 328 -1.52 -0.66 -11.53
N VAL A 329 -1.32 0.58 -11.11
CA VAL A 329 -0.23 0.99 -10.22
C VAL A 329 -0.85 1.26 -8.86
N VAL A 330 -0.47 0.49 -7.85
CA VAL A 330 -1.08 0.54 -6.52
C VAL A 330 -0.02 0.79 -5.45
N GLU A 331 -0.45 1.35 -4.32
CA GLU A 331 0.40 1.39 -3.14
C GLU A 331 0.59 -0.04 -2.59
N PHE A 332 1.85 -0.42 -2.40
CA PHE A 332 2.29 -1.73 -1.94
C PHE A 332 2.58 -1.72 -0.45
N VAL A 333 3.38 -0.78 0.03
CA VAL A 333 3.75 -0.63 1.44
C VAL A 333 3.49 0.82 1.85
N ASP A 334 3.11 1.09 3.10
CA ASP A 334 2.93 2.49 3.53
C ASP A 334 4.19 3.34 3.27
N SER A 335 4.01 4.49 2.62
CA SER A 335 5.09 5.44 2.27
C SER A 335 5.99 5.84 3.45
N ARG A 336 5.50 5.73 4.70
CA ARG A 336 6.29 5.96 5.92
C ARG A 336 7.43 4.95 6.11
N HIS A 337 7.37 3.82 5.43
CA HIS A 337 8.37 2.75 5.48
C HIS A 337 9.37 2.83 4.33
N THR A 338 8.91 3.25 3.15
CA THR A 338 9.76 3.50 1.99
C THR A 338 9.09 4.51 1.07
N PRO A 339 9.81 5.51 0.53
CA PRO A 339 9.25 6.37 -0.50
C PRO A 339 9.08 5.66 -1.86
N ARG A 340 9.61 4.44 -1.99
CA ARG A 340 9.47 3.56 -3.16
C ARG A 340 8.42 2.51 -2.84
N ASN A 341 7.17 2.94 -2.87
CA ASN A 341 6.05 2.17 -2.34
C ASN A 341 5.01 1.75 -3.38
N LEU A 342 5.31 1.88 -4.67
CA LEU A 342 4.39 1.48 -5.72
C LEU A 342 4.66 0.04 -6.18
N LEU A 343 3.60 -0.62 -6.65
CA LEU A 343 3.65 -1.91 -7.31
C LEU A 343 2.78 -1.83 -8.56
N ILE A 344 3.35 -2.27 -9.67
CA ILE A 344 2.60 -2.51 -10.91
C ILE A 344 2.04 -3.92 -10.84
N ARG A 345 0.72 -4.05 -10.86
CA ARG A 345 0.04 -5.34 -11.04
C ARG A 345 -0.69 -5.36 -12.38
N ALA A 346 -0.61 -6.47 -13.08
CA ALA A 346 -1.26 -6.60 -14.36
C ALA A 346 -1.88 -7.99 -14.55
N ARG A 347 -3.04 -8.00 -15.21
CA ARG A 347 -3.74 -9.21 -15.64
C ARG A 347 -3.94 -9.17 -17.14
N ARG A 348 -3.58 -10.25 -17.81
CA ARG A 348 -3.75 -10.38 -19.25
C ARG A 348 -5.24 -10.50 -19.60
N THR A 349 -5.69 -9.72 -20.57
CA THR A 349 -7.10 -9.68 -20.99
C THR A 349 -7.30 -10.02 -22.46
N ASP A 350 -6.23 -10.26 -23.23
CA ASP A 350 -6.26 -10.51 -24.68
C ASP A 350 -6.91 -9.38 -25.51
N GLY A 351 -7.25 -8.25 -24.88
CA GLY A 351 -7.82 -7.10 -25.56
C GLY A 351 -6.80 -6.39 -26.45
N THR A 352 -7.27 -5.85 -27.57
CA THR A 352 -6.45 -4.96 -28.40
C THR A 352 -6.49 -3.55 -27.83
N ALA A 353 -5.33 -2.91 -27.77
CA ALA A 353 -5.28 -1.52 -27.31
C ALA A 353 -6.09 -0.61 -28.25
N THR A 354 -6.74 0.40 -27.70
CA THR A 354 -7.54 1.35 -28.48
C THR A 354 -6.64 2.35 -29.20
N GLY A 355 -7.18 3.03 -30.22
CA GLY A 355 -6.48 4.14 -30.88
C GLY A 355 -6.12 5.25 -29.90
N GLN A 356 -7.02 5.54 -28.95
CA GLN A 356 -6.80 6.52 -27.88
C GLN A 356 -5.65 6.13 -26.96
N GLN A 357 -5.59 4.87 -26.47
CA GLN A 357 -4.49 4.42 -25.61
C GLN A 357 -3.13 4.52 -26.31
N ARG A 358 -3.08 4.18 -27.61
CA ARG A 358 -1.86 4.35 -28.44
C ARG A 358 -1.47 5.82 -28.59
N ALA A 359 -2.46 6.71 -28.79
CA ALA A 359 -2.22 8.15 -28.88
C ALA A 359 -1.70 8.70 -27.54
N GLU A 360 -2.39 8.44 -26.43
CA GLU A 360 -2.01 8.91 -25.09
C GLU A 360 -0.57 8.52 -24.72
N TYR A 361 -0.19 7.27 -24.98
CA TYR A 361 1.18 6.81 -24.72
C TYR A 361 2.21 7.54 -25.60
N ARG A 362 1.93 7.64 -26.91
CA ARG A 362 2.82 8.32 -27.86
C ARG A 362 2.97 9.79 -27.51
N ASP A 363 1.87 10.49 -27.25
CA ASP A 363 1.85 11.90 -26.91
C ASP A 363 2.68 12.16 -25.66
N LEU A 364 2.56 11.30 -24.63
CA LEU A 364 3.38 11.39 -23.42
C LEU A 364 4.88 11.22 -23.72
N VAL A 365 5.24 10.21 -24.52
CA VAL A 365 6.62 9.92 -24.92
C VAL A 365 7.21 11.07 -25.75
N ASP A 366 6.46 11.58 -26.71
CA ASP A 366 6.88 12.63 -27.64
C ASP A 366 6.98 13.98 -26.93
N GLN A 367 6.00 14.33 -26.10
CA GLN A 367 5.96 15.60 -25.38
C GLN A 367 7.12 15.70 -24.37
N TRP A 368 7.39 14.62 -23.62
CA TRP A 368 8.53 14.57 -22.70
C TRP A 368 9.84 14.21 -23.37
N GLN A 369 9.79 13.90 -24.68
CA GLN A 369 10.91 13.44 -25.46
C GLN A 369 11.67 12.36 -24.71
N VAL A 370 11.05 11.26 -24.32
CA VAL A 370 11.74 10.15 -23.63
C VAL A 370 11.85 8.93 -24.55
N ARG A 371 12.74 8.00 -24.22
CA ARG A 371 12.93 6.73 -24.94
C ARG A 371 12.94 5.60 -23.91
N PRO A 372 11.76 5.11 -23.47
CA PRO A 372 11.67 4.14 -22.39
C PRO A 372 12.35 2.82 -22.76
N ARG A 373 13.15 2.24 -21.86
CA ARG A 373 13.79 0.93 -22.08
C ARG A 373 12.79 -0.18 -22.45
N LEU A 374 11.66 -0.27 -21.74
CA LEU A 374 10.64 -1.29 -22.01
C LEU A 374 10.09 -1.19 -23.43
N ALA A 375 9.87 0.03 -23.94
CA ALA A 375 9.37 0.23 -25.30
C ALA A 375 10.35 -0.36 -26.33
N ARG A 376 11.65 -0.10 -26.16
CA ARG A 376 12.70 -0.66 -27.03
C ARG A 376 12.72 -2.19 -27.01
N LEU A 377 12.69 -2.77 -25.82
CA LEU A 377 12.65 -4.23 -25.63
C LEU A 377 11.41 -4.88 -26.29
N LEU A 378 10.29 -4.17 -26.34
CA LEU A 378 9.06 -4.66 -26.97
C LEU A 378 9.03 -4.46 -28.49
N THR A 379 9.85 -3.55 -29.04
CA THR A 379 9.95 -3.30 -30.49
C THR A 379 11.10 -4.03 -31.17
N GLU A 380 12.24 -4.22 -30.49
CA GLU A 380 13.46 -4.81 -31.06
C GLU A 380 13.27 -6.28 -31.49
N ASP A 381 12.27 -6.98 -30.96
CA ASP A 381 11.98 -8.41 -31.24
C ASP A 381 10.58 -8.65 -31.83
N ALA A 382 9.91 -7.63 -32.37
CA ALA A 382 8.68 -7.86 -33.14
C ALA A 382 9.08 -8.64 -34.42
N PRO A 383 8.47 -9.80 -34.73
CA PRO A 383 8.70 -10.42 -36.03
C PRO A 383 8.38 -9.37 -37.09
N ALA A 384 9.29 -9.18 -38.05
CA ALA A 384 9.00 -8.41 -39.24
C ALA A 384 7.71 -8.98 -39.83
N GLY A 385 6.62 -8.22 -39.72
CA GLY A 385 5.29 -8.65 -40.11
C GLY A 385 5.18 -8.96 -41.59
#